data_AF-A0A944KS14-F1
#
_entry.id   AF-A0A944KS14-F1
#
_cell.length_a   1.000
_cell.length_b   1.000
_cell.length_c   1.000
_cell.angle_alpha   90.00
_cell.angle_beta   90.00
_cell.angle_gamma   90.00
#
_symmetry.space_group_name_H-M   'P 1'
#
loop_
_entity.id
_entity.type
_entity.pdbx_description
1 polymer ?
#
loop_
_entity_poly.entity_id
_entity_poly.type
_entity_poly.pdbx_seq_one_letter_code
_entity_poly.pdbx_strand_id
1 'polypeptide(L)' 'MDERLLALVDSVINMDEERLSLLTRSEARAVVELLQLLASNSGEGAYAARRIAGILARRLPSEG' A
#
# COMPACT_ATOMS: atom_id res chain seq x y z
N MET A 1 7.32 23.30 -24.94
CA MET A 1 6.50 22.84 -23.80
C MET A 1 6.73 23.83 -22.69
N ASP A 2 5.65 24.38 -22.13
CA ASP A 2 5.70 25.60 -21.30
C ASP A 2 6.18 25.25 -19.88
N GLU A 3 7.39 25.67 -19.52
CA GLU A 3 8.05 25.37 -18.24
C GLU A 3 7.23 25.81 -17.03
N ARG A 4 6.37 26.82 -17.21
CA ARG A 4 5.44 27.31 -16.20
C ARG A 4 4.32 26.33 -15.90
N LEU A 5 3.88 25.59 -16.91
CA LEU A 5 2.83 24.59 -16.77
C LEU A 5 3.38 23.34 -16.07
N LEU A 6 4.64 22.99 -16.32
CA LEU A 6 5.33 21.92 -15.60
C LEU A 6 5.49 22.24 -14.10
N ALA A 7 5.93 23.47 -13.77
CA ALA A 7 6.05 23.92 -12.38
C ALA A 7 4.69 24.00 -11.64
N LEU A 8 3.61 24.33 -12.35
CA LEU A 8 2.26 24.35 -11.78
C LEU A 8 1.77 22.94 -11.45
N VAL A 9 2.02 21.97 -12.34
CA VAL A 9 1.68 20.56 -12.12
C VAL A 9 2.51 19.96 -10.98
N ASP A 10 3.81 20.26 -10.92
CA ASP A 10 4.67 19.84 -9.80
C ASP A 10 4.18 20.43 -8.47
N SER A 11 3.74 21.69 -8.45
CA SER A 11 3.19 22.35 -7.27
C SER A 11 1.88 21.70 -6.78
N VAL A 12 1.00 21.29 -7.70
CA VAL A 12 -0.26 20.60 -7.36
C VAL A 12 -0.02 19.18 -6.85
N ILE A 13 0.98 18.47 -7.39
CA ILE A 13 1.38 17.14 -6.92
C ILE A 13 2.03 17.20 -5.52
N ASN A 14 2.66 18.34 -5.19
CA ASN A 14 3.32 18.59 -3.92
C ASN A 14 2.43 19.30 -2.89
N MET A 15 1.15 19.53 -3.20
CA MET A 15 0.15 19.78 -2.16
C MET A 15 0.00 18.46 -1.39
N ASP A 16 0.54 18.45 -0.17
CA ASP A 16 0.29 17.47 0.88
C ASP A 16 -1.22 17.43 1.22
N GLU A 17 -2.05 17.02 0.26
CA GLU A 17 -3.33 16.41 0.61
C GLU A 17 -2.98 15.21 1.48
N GLU A 18 -3.38 15.29 2.74
CA GLU A 18 -3.18 14.25 3.73
C GLU A 18 -3.57 12.92 3.08
N ARG A 19 -2.58 12.07 2.80
CA ARG A 19 -2.82 10.81 2.11
C ARG A 19 -3.66 9.94 3.02
N LEU A 20 -4.98 10.02 2.85
CA LEU A 20 -5.91 9.19 3.57
C LEU A 20 -5.59 7.74 3.24
N SER A 21 -5.54 6.91 4.29
CA SER A 21 -5.31 5.48 4.11
C SER A 21 -6.44 4.91 3.25
N LEU A 22 -6.08 4.25 2.14
CA LEU A 22 -7.06 3.58 1.27
C LEU A 22 -7.78 2.42 1.98
N LEU A 23 -7.19 1.90 3.05
CA LEU A 23 -7.74 0.82 3.84
C LEU A 23 -7.87 1.27 5.29
N THR A 24 -9.00 0.95 5.89
CA THR A 24 -9.14 0.91 7.34
C THR A 24 -8.16 -0.11 7.93
N ARG A 25 -7.90 -0.01 9.24
CA ARG A 25 -7.06 -0.96 9.95
C ARG A 25 -7.55 -2.41 9.79
N SER A 26 -8.85 -2.61 9.92
CA SER A 26 -9.49 -3.93 9.81
C SER A 26 -9.35 -4.50 8.41
N GLU A 27 -9.53 -3.67 7.38
CA GLU A 27 -9.34 -4.09 5.98
C GLU A 27 -7.87 -4.43 5.68
N ALA A 28 -6.92 -3.61 6.16
CA ALA A 28 -5.51 -3.91 6.01
C ALA A 28 -5.11 -5.23 6.69
N ARG A 29 -5.71 -5.56 7.85
CA ARG A 29 -5.52 -6.88 8.49
C ARG A 29 -6.09 -8.01 7.66
N ALA A 30 -7.32 -7.88 7.16
CA ALA A 30 -7.94 -8.88 6.30
C ALA A 30 -7.13 -9.13 5.01
N VAL A 31 -6.54 -8.07 4.43
CA VAL A 31 -5.65 -8.17 3.26
C VAL A 31 -4.38 -8.97 3.60
N VAL A 32 -3.78 -8.74 4.77
CA VAL A 32 -2.61 -9.52 5.21
C VAL A 32 -2.96 -10.99 5.35
N GLU A 33 -4.09 -11.31 5.97
CA GLU A 33 -4.56 -12.70 6.14
C GLU A 33 -4.82 -13.38 4.79
N LEU A 34 -5.48 -12.68 3.85
CA LEU A 34 -5.70 -13.17 2.49
C LEU A 34 -4.37 -13.44 1.76
N LEU A 35 -3.40 -12.52 1.85
CA LEU A 35 -2.10 -12.71 1.21
C LEU A 35 -1.32 -13.87 1.83
N GLN A 36 -1.45 -14.11 3.13
CA GLN A 36 -0.85 -15.27 3.79
C GLN A 36 -1.49 -16.58 3.31
N LEU A 37 -2.81 -16.61 3.13
CA LEU A 37 -3.52 -17.75 2.55
C LEU A 37 -3.11 -18.01 1.10
N LEU A 38 -2.93 -16.95 0.30
CA LEU A 38 -2.43 -17.09 -1.07
C LEU A 38 -0.97 -17.57 -1.10
N ALA A 39 -0.16 -17.17 -0.11
CA ALA A 39 1.23 -17.56 0.03
C ALA A 39 1.44 -18.98 0.58
N SER A 40 0.41 -19.61 1.15
CA SER A 40 0.46 -21.00 1.61
C SER A 40 0.20 -22.00 0.48
N ASN A 41 -0.43 -21.56 -0.61
CA ASN A 41 -0.52 -22.32 -1.85
C ASN A 41 0.77 -22.17 -2.68
N SER A 42 1.20 -23.22 -3.38
CA SER A 42 2.45 -23.26 -4.17
C SER A 42 2.30 -22.68 -5.59
N GLY A 43 1.45 -21.66 -5.76
CA GLY A 43 1.23 -20.99 -7.03
C GLY A 43 2.28 -19.91 -7.35
N GLU A 44 2.31 -19.47 -8.60
CA GLU A 44 3.27 -18.46 -9.12
C GLU A 44 3.24 -17.13 -8.33
N GLY A 45 2.07 -16.78 -7.76
CA GLY A 45 1.88 -15.60 -6.91
C GLY A 45 2.31 -15.75 -5.44
N ALA A 46 2.68 -16.94 -4.98
CA ALA A 46 2.89 -17.22 -3.55
C ALA A 46 4.04 -16.40 -2.94
N TYR A 47 5.13 -16.26 -3.70
CA TYR A 47 6.28 -15.46 -3.28
C TYR A 47 5.92 -13.97 -3.18
N ALA A 48 5.20 -13.45 -4.17
CA ALA A 48 4.75 -12.06 -4.18
C ALA A 48 3.77 -11.79 -3.03
N ALA A 49 2.82 -12.69 -2.81
CA ALA A 49 1.86 -12.60 -1.72
C ALA A 49 2.55 -12.59 -0.36
N ARG A 50 3.53 -13.48 -0.13
CA ARG A 50 4.34 -13.51 1.10
C ARG A 50 5.09 -12.22 1.32
N ARG A 51 5.72 -11.68 0.26
CA ARG A 51 6.50 -10.44 0.31
C ARG A 51 5.60 -9.25 0.66
N ILE A 52 4.44 -9.12 0.01
CA ILE A 52 3.51 -8.02 0.24
C ILE A 52 2.90 -8.12 1.64
N ALA A 53 2.48 -9.32 2.07
CA ALA A 53 1.96 -9.56 3.42
C ALA A 53 2.95 -9.09 4.49
N GLY A 54 4.24 -9.43 4.34
CA GLY A 54 5.28 -9.02 5.28
C GLY A 54 5.53 -7.50 5.30
N ILE A 55 5.43 -6.81 4.15
CA ILE A 55 5.54 -5.35 4.10
C ILE A 55 4.36 -4.69 4.81
N LEU A 56 3.14 -5.16 4.52
CA LEU A 56 1.91 -4.61 5.12
C LEU A 56 1.85 -4.88 6.63
N ALA A 57 2.16 -6.10 7.07
CA ALA A 57 2.15 -6.47 8.48
C ALA A 57 3.08 -5.61 9.34
N ARG A 58 4.25 -5.19 8.81
CA ARG A 58 5.18 -4.29 9.52
C ARG A 58 4.71 -2.84 9.60
N ARG A 59 3.80 -2.43 8.69
CA ARG A 59 3.25 -1.07 8.62
C ARG A 59 1.92 -0.94 9.36
N LEU A 60 1.27 -2.06 9.65
CA LEU A 60 0.07 -2.10 10.47
C LEU A 60 0.43 -1.69 11.90
N PRO A 61 -0.24 -0.68 12.48
CA PRO A 61 -0.04 -0.34 13.87
C PRO A 61 -0.41 -1.50 14.78
N SER A 62 0.43 -1.79 15.78
CA SER A 62 0.21 -2.83 16.80
C SER A 62 -1.07 -2.56 17.58
N GLU A 63 -1.79 -3.60 18.01
CA GLU A 63 -2.91 -3.45 18.95
C GLU A 63 -2.35 -2.93 20.27
N GLY A 64 -2.62 -1.65 20.55
CA GLY A 64 -2.54 -1.07 21.88
C GLY A 64 -3.91 -1.12 22.54
#